data_AF-A0A671EYK7-F1
#
_entry.id   AF-A0A671EYK7-F1
#
_cell.length_a   1.000
_cell.length_b   1.000
_cell.length_c   1.000
_cell.angle_alpha   90.00
_cell.angle_beta   90.00
_cell.angle_gamma   90.00
#
_symmetry.space_group_name_H-M   'P 1'
#
loop_
_entity.id
_entity.type
_entity.pdbx_description
1 polymer ?
#
loop_
_entity_poly.entity_id
_entity_poly.type
_entity_poly.pdbx_seq_one_letter_code
_entity_poly.pdbx_strand_id
1 'polypeptide(L)'
;LSPSYLVLVSRILSVWTMASCSLSQPCPVNSVVGAGIGGSAVTHFLQQHFGPRVQIDVFEKGTVGGRLATISVNKQHYESGAASFHSLSLHMQGFVKHLGLKHRREVVGRSAIFGGENFVLEETDWYLLNLFRLWWHYGISFLRLQMWVEEVMEKFMRIYKYQAHGYAFSGVEELLYSLGESSFINMTQRSVAESLLQVGVTQRFIDDIVSAVLRSSYGQSAVMPAFAGAMALAGAQGILWSVEGGNKLVCSGLLKLTKANVIHATVTSVALPADR
;
A
#
# COMPACT_ATOMS: atom_id res chain seq x y z
N LEU A 1 43.22 -55.54 3.66
CA LEU A 1 42.23 -54.43 3.58
C LEU A 1 42.45 -53.71 2.26
N SER A 2 41.45 -53.79 1.38
CA SER A 2 41.50 -53.51 -0.06
C SER A 2 41.73 -52.02 -0.40
N PRO A 3 42.37 -51.67 -1.56
CA PRO A 3 42.66 -50.29 -2.00
C PRO A 3 41.42 -49.42 -2.31
N SER A 4 40.21 -49.97 -2.12
CA SER A 4 38.94 -49.37 -2.51
C SER A 4 38.46 -48.23 -1.61
N TYR A 5 39.05 -48.04 -0.42
CA TYR A 5 38.58 -47.03 0.54
C TYR A 5 39.23 -45.64 0.37
N LEU A 6 40.43 -45.55 -0.21
CA LEU A 6 41.13 -44.27 -0.37
C LEU A 6 40.62 -43.41 -1.54
N VAL A 7 39.97 -44.03 -2.53
CA VAL A 7 39.41 -43.31 -3.69
C VAL A 7 38.08 -42.62 -3.36
N LEU A 8 37.34 -43.11 -2.34
CA LEU A 8 36.09 -42.49 -1.93
C LEU A 8 36.32 -41.21 -1.09
N VAL A 9 37.40 -41.15 -0.31
CA VAL A 9 37.73 -39.96 0.49
C VAL A 9 38.26 -38.81 -0.38
N SER A 10 38.94 -39.10 -1.50
CA SER A 10 39.41 -38.05 -2.42
C SER A 10 38.31 -37.44 -3.30
N ARG A 11 37.20 -38.16 -3.51
CA ARG A 11 36.01 -37.65 -4.23
C ARG A 11 35.01 -36.91 -3.34
N ILE A 12 35.12 -37.03 -2.01
CA ILE A 12 34.31 -36.26 -1.06
C ILE A 12 34.98 -34.91 -0.70
N LEU A 13 36.32 -34.81 -0.81
CA LEU A 13 37.04 -33.55 -0.58
C LEU A 13 37.11 -32.63 -1.82
N SER A 14 36.76 -33.09 -3.02
CA SER A 14 36.86 -32.30 -4.26
C SER A 14 35.55 -31.62 -4.69
N VAL A 15 34.49 -31.71 -3.89
CA VAL A 15 33.22 -30.95 -4.10
C VAL A 15 33.04 -29.80 -3.09
N TRP A 16 34.03 -29.58 -2.21
CA TRP A 16 34.06 -28.44 -1.27
C TRP A 16 34.90 -27.26 -1.76
N THR A 17 34.97 -27.04 -3.06
CA THR A 17 35.12 -25.68 -3.59
C THR A 17 33.72 -25.18 -3.89
N MET A 18 32.96 -24.86 -2.84
CA MET A 18 32.02 -23.75 -2.99
C MET A 18 32.86 -22.61 -3.54
N ALA A 19 32.52 -22.16 -4.74
CA ALA A 19 32.87 -20.84 -5.20
C ALA A 19 32.27 -19.84 -4.21
N SER A 20 32.92 -19.67 -3.05
CA SER A 20 32.81 -18.51 -2.18
C SER A 20 33.56 -17.38 -2.87
N CYS A 21 33.11 -17.03 -4.06
CA CYS A 21 33.52 -15.86 -4.80
C CYS A 21 32.29 -15.33 -5.52
N SER A 22 31.34 -14.83 -4.75
CA SER A 22 30.87 -13.49 -5.07
C SER A 22 31.57 -12.56 -4.09
N LEU A 23 32.53 -11.78 -4.61
CA LEU A 23 32.81 -10.50 -4.00
C LEU A 23 31.43 -9.87 -3.75
N SER A 24 31.12 -9.56 -2.49
CA SER A 24 30.00 -8.71 -2.15
C SER A 24 30.18 -7.45 -2.98
N GLN A 25 29.42 -7.30 -4.07
CA GLN A 25 29.36 -6.01 -4.73
C GLN A 25 28.90 -5.04 -3.64
N PRO A 26 29.69 -4.00 -3.33
CA PRO A 26 29.27 -3.01 -2.35
C PRO A 26 27.91 -2.50 -2.82
N CYS A 27 26.92 -2.53 -1.94
CA CYS A 27 25.60 -2.03 -2.31
C CYS A 27 25.77 -0.56 -2.72
N PRO A 28 25.46 -0.20 -3.98
CA PRO A 28 25.62 1.18 -4.43
C PRO A 28 24.66 2.13 -3.69
N VAL A 29 23.64 1.59 -3.01
CA VAL A 29 22.67 2.33 -2.21
C VAL A 29 22.79 1.93 -0.75
N ASN A 30 23.50 2.75 0.04
CA ASN A 30 23.70 2.50 1.48
C ASN A 30 22.84 3.41 2.38
N SER A 31 22.08 4.34 1.80
CA SER A 31 21.39 5.39 2.55
C SER A 31 19.95 5.57 2.09
N VAL A 32 19.00 5.59 3.03
CA VAL A 32 17.58 5.85 2.80
C VAL A 32 17.13 7.02 3.66
N VAL A 33 16.40 7.97 3.07
CA VAL A 33 15.86 9.12 3.79
C VAL A 33 14.39 8.89 4.12
N GLY A 34 14.09 8.81 5.41
CA GLY A 34 12.76 8.56 5.97
C GLY A 34 12.52 7.08 6.33
N ALA A 35 11.97 6.85 7.52
CA ALA A 35 11.59 5.55 8.08
C ALA A 35 10.07 5.34 8.09
N GLY A 36 9.35 5.98 7.17
CA GLY A 36 7.96 5.64 6.85
C GLY A 36 7.85 4.40 5.97
N ILE A 37 6.63 4.05 5.54
CA ILE A 37 6.40 2.79 4.79
C ILE A 37 7.26 2.66 3.54
N GLY A 38 7.44 3.75 2.77
CA GLY A 38 8.28 3.76 1.59
C GLY A 38 9.75 3.44 1.90
N GLY A 39 10.35 4.14 2.87
CA GLY A 39 11.74 3.91 3.24
C GLY A 39 11.98 2.55 3.89
N SER A 40 11.06 2.09 4.76
CA SER A 40 11.15 0.75 5.34
C SER A 40 10.97 -0.36 4.30
N ALA A 41 10.12 -0.17 3.30
CA ALA A 41 9.93 -1.12 2.21
C ALA A 41 11.15 -1.15 1.28
N VAL A 42 11.69 0.01 0.89
CA VAL A 42 12.93 0.11 0.11
C VAL A 42 14.08 -0.61 0.84
N THR A 43 14.23 -0.35 2.14
CA THR A 43 15.24 -1.03 2.98
C THR A 43 15.08 -2.56 2.94
N HIS A 44 13.84 -3.04 3.04
CA HIS A 44 13.52 -4.47 2.95
C HIS A 44 13.87 -5.05 1.57
N PHE A 45 13.46 -4.41 0.48
CA PHE A 45 13.72 -4.89 -0.87
C PHE A 45 15.20 -4.81 -1.24
N LEU A 46 15.93 -3.79 -0.80
CA LEU A 46 17.39 -3.70 -0.96
C LEU A 46 18.08 -4.88 -0.26
N GLN A 47 17.67 -5.21 0.97
CA GLN A 47 18.23 -6.38 1.66
C GLN A 47 17.89 -7.69 0.94
N GLN A 48 16.67 -7.84 0.42
CA GLN A 48 16.31 -9.03 -0.36
C GLN A 48 17.15 -9.18 -1.62
N HIS A 49 17.48 -8.06 -2.28
CA HIS A 49 18.24 -8.06 -3.53
C HIS A 49 19.75 -8.26 -3.31
N PHE A 50 20.35 -7.52 -2.37
CA PHE A 50 21.80 -7.54 -2.12
C PHE A 50 22.24 -8.55 -1.05
N GLY A 51 21.28 -9.18 -0.37
CA GLY A 51 21.50 -10.19 0.66
C GLY A 51 21.68 -9.61 2.07
N PRO A 52 21.77 -10.47 3.10
CA PRO A 52 21.70 -10.07 4.52
C PRO A 52 22.93 -9.32 5.02
N ARG A 53 24.01 -9.24 4.22
CA ARG A 53 25.25 -8.54 4.57
C ARG A 53 25.22 -7.06 4.21
N VAL A 54 24.20 -6.60 3.48
CA VAL A 54 24.07 -5.16 3.18
C VAL A 54 23.76 -4.40 4.46
N GLN A 55 24.55 -3.35 4.70
CA GLN A 55 24.28 -2.39 5.75
C GLN A 55 23.59 -1.18 5.13
N ILE A 56 22.43 -0.81 5.67
CA ILE A 56 21.62 0.29 5.18
C ILE A 56 21.41 1.27 6.33
N ASP A 57 21.84 2.50 6.13
CA ASP A 57 21.59 3.61 7.04
C ASP A 57 20.27 4.29 6.66
N VAL A 58 19.37 4.45 7.63
CA VAL A 58 18.05 5.05 7.43
C VAL A 58 17.97 6.32 8.27
N PHE A 59 17.93 7.47 7.62
CA PHE A 59 17.88 8.77 8.28
C PHE A 59 16.41 9.18 8.53
N GLU A 60 15.99 9.26 9.79
CA GLU A 60 14.62 9.63 10.17
C GLU A 60 14.60 10.85 11.09
N LYS A 61 13.92 11.92 10.68
CA LYS A 61 13.82 13.16 11.47
C LYS A 61 12.91 13.06 12.69
N GLY A 62 11.89 12.20 12.63
CA GLY A 62 10.84 12.06 13.63
C GLY A 62 10.67 10.63 14.09
N THR A 63 9.43 10.15 14.10
CA THR A 63 9.09 8.79 14.54
C THR A 63 9.00 7.84 13.36
N VAL A 64 9.60 6.65 13.52
CA VAL A 64 9.45 5.53 12.58
C VAL A 64 7.97 5.23 12.33
N GLY A 65 7.61 5.09 11.06
CA GLY A 65 6.21 4.97 10.60
C GLY A 65 5.73 6.19 9.82
N GLY A 66 6.25 7.39 10.11
CA GLY A 66 5.87 8.62 9.43
C GLY A 66 4.36 8.86 9.48
N ARG A 67 3.66 8.77 8.34
CA ARG A 67 2.20 8.90 8.24
C ARG A 67 1.42 7.67 8.70
N LEU A 68 2.08 6.54 8.95
CA LEU A 68 1.50 5.44 9.72
C LEU A 68 1.75 5.77 11.20
N ALA A 69 0.86 6.55 11.80
CA ALA A 69 1.03 7.08 13.15
C ALA A 69 -0.17 6.71 14.01
N THR A 70 0.11 6.37 15.26
CA THR A 70 -0.94 6.15 16.27
C THR A 70 -0.85 7.18 17.38
N ILE A 71 -2.01 7.62 17.85
CA ILE A 71 -2.17 8.45 19.04
C ILE A 71 -2.65 7.57 20.20
N SER A 72 -2.24 7.92 21.42
CA SER A 72 -2.69 7.23 22.64
C SER A 72 -3.74 8.08 23.33
N VAL A 73 -4.95 7.54 23.49
CA VAL A 73 -6.05 8.16 24.25
C VAL A 73 -6.55 7.13 25.24
N ASN A 74 -6.62 7.49 26.53
CA ASN A 74 -7.07 6.59 27.61
C ASN A 74 -6.36 5.21 27.60
N LYS A 75 -5.05 5.22 27.36
CA LYS A 75 -4.19 4.00 27.25
C LYS A 75 -4.56 3.07 26.09
N GLN A 76 -5.40 3.51 25.15
CA GLN A 76 -5.67 2.83 23.89
C GLN A 76 -4.99 3.54 22.73
N HIS A 77 -4.50 2.76 21.77
CA HIS A 77 -3.86 3.30 20.58
C HIS A 77 -4.87 3.38 19.43
N TYR A 78 -4.98 4.56 18.82
CA TYR A 78 -5.82 4.81 17.66
C TYR A 78 -4.97 5.25 16.49
N GLU A 79 -5.34 4.80 15.30
CA GLU A 79 -4.72 5.30 14.07
C GLU A 79 -5.08 6.78 13.87
N SER A 80 -4.07 7.57 13.56
CA SER A 80 -4.19 9.00 13.26
C SER A 80 -3.78 9.34 11.83
N GLY A 81 -3.32 8.33 11.07
CA GLY A 81 -2.96 8.44 9.66
C GLY A 81 -3.64 7.36 8.84
N ALA A 82 -2.89 6.56 8.07
CA ALA A 82 -3.52 5.51 7.26
C ALA A 82 -4.12 4.43 8.17
N ALA A 83 -5.44 4.48 8.34
CA ALA A 83 -6.17 3.68 9.33
C ALA A 83 -6.45 2.24 8.87
N SER A 84 -6.59 2.03 7.56
CA SER A 84 -6.98 0.74 6.99
C SER A 84 -6.30 0.50 5.64
N PHE A 85 -6.15 -0.77 5.29
CA PHE A 85 -5.63 -1.23 4.02
C PHE A 85 -6.66 -2.08 3.30
N HIS A 86 -6.70 -1.95 1.98
CA HIS A 86 -7.51 -2.81 1.13
C HIS A 86 -6.84 -4.18 0.93
N SER A 87 -7.63 -5.24 0.78
CA SER A 87 -7.14 -6.61 0.55
C SER A 87 -6.25 -6.78 -0.70
N LEU A 88 -6.37 -5.88 -1.68
CA LEU A 88 -5.52 -5.88 -2.88
C LEU A 88 -4.14 -5.21 -2.67
N SER A 89 -3.83 -4.77 -1.45
CA SER A 89 -2.51 -4.25 -1.08
C SER A 89 -1.53 -5.39 -0.77
N LEU A 90 -1.10 -6.12 -1.82
CA LEU A 90 -0.36 -7.39 -1.69
C LEU A 90 0.97 -7.23 -0.94
N HIS A 91 1.70 -6.12 -1.15
CA HIS A 91 2.95 -5.86 -0.41
C HIS A 91 2.71 -5.75 1.09
N MET A 92 1.66 -5.01 1.50
CA MET A 92 1.33 -4.85 2.92
C MET A 92 0.90 -6.17 3.54
N GLN A 93 0.13 -7.00 2.83
CA GLN A 93 -0.19 -8.35 3.30
C GLN A 93 1.07 -9.22 3.45
N GLY A 94 1.96 -9.16 2.47
CA GLY A 94 3.25 -9.85 2.50
C GLY A 94 4.07 -9.45 3.71
N PHE A 95 4.20 -8.16 3.99
CA PHE A 95 4.95 -7.65 5.15
C PHE A 95 4.33 -8.09 6.47
N VAL A 96 3.00 -7.97 6.62
CA VAL A 96 2.30 -8.37 7.84
C VAL A 96 2.49 -9.86 8.11
N LYS A 97 2.33 -10.70 7.08
CA LYS A 97 2.57 -12.15 7.18
C LYS A 97 4.03 -12.45 7.52
N HIS A 98 4.98 -11.80 6.85
CA HIS A 98 6.40 -12.04 7.05
C HIS A 98 6.89 -11.63 8.45
N LEU A 99 6.31 -10.56 9.01
CA LEU A 99 6.62 -10.06 10.35
C LEU A 99 5.84 -10.80 11.46
N GLY A 100 4.94 -11.72 11.11
CA GLY A 100 4.08 -12.42 12.08
C GLY A 100 3.09 -11.48 12.80
N LEU A 101 2.73 -10.36 12.18
CA LEU A 101 1.77 -9.40 12.72
C LEU A 101 0.34 -9.92 12.49
N LYS A 102 -0.58 -9.54 13.39
CA LYS A 102 -1.98 -9.97 13.33
C LYS A 102 -2.87 -8.87 12.78
N HIS A 103 -3.92 -9.27 12.08
CA HIS A 103 -4.99 -8.34 11.74
C HIS A 103 -5.78 -8.00 13.00
N ARG A 104 -6.05 -6.70 13.19
CA ARG A 104 -6.94 -6.20 14.22
C ARG A 104 -8.33 -6.79 13.98
N ARG A 105 -8.99 -7.20 15.07
CA ARG A 105 -10.40 -7.61 15.01
C ARG A 105 -11.26 -6.42 14.61
N GLU A 106 -12.12 -6.63 13.62
CA GLU A 106 -13.14 -5.65 13.28
C GLU A 106 -14.10 -5.46 14.45
N VAL A 107 -14.44 -4.20 14.72
CA VAL A 107 -15.51 -3.86 15.64
C VAL A 107 -16.73 -3.60 14.78
N VAL A 108 -17.76 -4.42 14.94
CA VAL A 108 -19.01 -4.25 14.20
C VAL A 108 -19.62 -2.90 14.60
N GLY A 109 -19.81 -2.05 13.61
CA GLY A 109 -20.44 -0.75 13.74
C GLY A 109 -21.47 -0.55 12.63
N ARG A 110 -22.41 0.37 12.85
CA ARG A 110 -23.36 0.78 11.81
C ARG A 110 -22.85 2.06 11.16
N SER A 111 -23.03 2.14 9.84
CA SER A 111 -22.69 3.33 9.09
C SER A 111 -23.91 4.21 8.87
N ALA A 112 -23.73 5.52 8.93
CA ALA A 112 -24.76 6.48 8.60
C ALA A 112 -24.16 7.68 7.88
N ILE A 113 -24.91 8.28 6.97
CA ILE A 113 -24.55 9.48 6.24
C ILE A 113 -25.43 10.62 6.73
N PHE A 114 -24.79 11.64 7.30
CA PHE A 114 -25.47 12.82 7.80
C PHE A 114 -25.33 13.98 6.82
N GLY A 115 -26.46 14.49 6.33
CA GLY A 115 -26.52 15.56 5.34
C GLY A 115 -26.46 16.98 5.91
N GLY A 116 -26.23 17.14 7.21
CA GLY A 116 -26.17 18.42 7.91
C GLY A 116 -27.43 18.74 8.72
N GLU A 117 -28.61 18.33 8.24
CA GLU A 117 -29.88 18.48 8.97
C GLU A 117 -30.47 17.13 9.39
N ASN A 118 -30.46 16.16 8.47
CA ASN A 118 -31.04 14.83 8.68
C ASN A 118 -30.07 13.73 8.19
N PHE A 119 -30.26 12.50 8.68
CA PHE A 119 -29.58 11.34 8.11
C PHE A 119 -30.17 11.01 6.74
N VAL A 120 -29.31 10.97 5.73
CA VAL A 120 -29.66 10.66 4.34
C VAL A 120 -29.74 9.15 4.12
N LEU A 121 -28.85 8.41 4.79
CA LEU A 121 -28.83 6.95 4.77
C LEU A 121 -28.37 6.45 6.13
N GLU A 122 -29.10 5.49 6.69
CA GLU A 122 -28.69 4.76 7.89
C GLU A 122 -28.72 3.26 7.60
N GLU A 123 -27.60 2.61 7.90
CA GLU A 123 -27.45 1.17 7.78
C GLU A 123 -28.28 0.47 8.86
N THR A 124 -29.10 -0.48 8.43
CA THR A 124 -29.88 -1.37 9.30
C THR A 124 -29.21 -2.75 9.39
N ASP A 125 -29.64 -3.58 10.35
CA ASP A 125 -29.15 -4.96 10.46
C ASP A 125 -29.59 -5.85 9.28
N TRP A 126 -30.50 -5.37 8.43
CA TRP A 126 -31.07 -6.12 7.32
C TRP A 126 -30.41 -5.74 5.99
N TYR A 127 -29.43 -6.52 5.56
CA TYR A 127 -28.69 -6.31 4.31
C TYR A 127 -29.60 -6.07 3.08
N LEU A 128 -30.62 -6.90 2.90
CA LEU A 128 -31.56 -6.77 1.77
C LEU A 128 -32.37 -5.47 1.82
N LEU A 129 -32.68 -4.98 3.03
CA LEU A 129 -33.37 -3.70 3.19
C LEU A 129 -32.46 -2.53 2.83
N ASN A 130 -31.20 -2.57 3.23
CA ASN A 130 -30.21 -1.56 2.86
C ASN A 130 -30.03 -1.52 1.33
N LEU A 131 -29.91 -2.69 0.69
CA LEU A 131 -29.79 -2.80 -0.76
C LEU A 131 -31.04 -2.27 -1.47
N PHE A 132 -32.24 -2.62 -0.99
CA PHE A 132 -33.48 -2.11 -1.53
C PHE A 132 -33.59 -0.58 -1.39
N ARG A 133 -33.22 0.00 -0.24
CA ARG A 133 -33.20 1.44 -0.02
C ARG A 133 -32.25 2.15 -0.98
N LEU A 134 -31.03 1.61 -1.15
CA LEU A 134 -30.07 2.14 -2.10
C LEU A 134 -30.61 2.10 -3.53
N TRP A 135 -31.21 0.97 -3.93
CA TRP A 135 -31.77 0.82 -5.26
C TRP A 135 -33.00 1.72 -5.49
N TRP A 136 -33.92 1.82 -4.53
CA TRP A 136 -35.11 2.67 -4.64
C TRP A 136 -34.74 4.15 -4.74
N HIS A 137 -33.75 4.59 -3.96
CA HIS A 137 -33.40 6.00 -3.87
C HIS A 137 -32.40 6.47 -4.94
N TYR A 138 -31.49 5.60 -5.36
CA TYR A 138 -30.38 5.93 -6.26
C TYR A 138 -30.33 5.08 -7.54
N GLY A 139 -31.30 4.18 -7.73
CA GLY A 139 -31.35 3.27 -8.87
C GLY A 139 -30.15 2.34 -8.92
N ILE A 140 -29.61 2.14 -10.12
CA ILE A 140 -28.43 1.31 -10.35
C ILE A 140 -27.10 2.07 -10.18
N SER A 141 -27.12 3.30 -9.62
CA SER A 141 -25.91 4.12 -9.43
C SER A 141 -24.86 3.40 -8.57
N PHE A 142 -25.29 2.68 -7.53
CA PHE A 142 -24.40 1.89 -6.69
C PHE A 142 -23.67 0.79 -7.49
N LEU A 143 -24.40 0.04 -8.32
CA LEU A 143 -23.81 -1.00 -9.17
C LEU A 143 -22.84 -0.40 -10.20
N ARG A 144 -23.21 0.72 -10.83
CA ARG A 144 -22.33 1.45 -11.77
C ARG A 144 -21.03 1.91 -11.10
N LEU A 145 -21.11 2.41 -9.87
CA LEU A 145 -19.93 2.77 -9.08
C LEU A 145 -19.05 1.55 -8.81
N GLN A 146 -19.62 0.44 -8.34
CA GLN A 146 -18.88 -0.80 -8.07
C GLN A 146 -18.13 -1.29 -9.31
N MET A 147 -18.83 -1.42 -10.44
CA MET A 147 -18.23 -1.84 -11.71
C MET A 147 -17.09 -0.91 -12.15
N TRP A 148 -17.27 0.40 -12.01
CA TRP A 148 -16.25 1.37 -12.37
C TRP A 148 -15.01 1.28 -11.48
N VAL A 149 -15.18 1.12 -10.16
CA VAL A 149 -14.07 0.93 -9.22
C VAL A 149 -13.36 -0.39 -9.48
N GLU A 150 -14.10 -1.48 -9.69
CA GLU A 150 -13.56 -2.81 -10.02
C GLU A 150 -12.72 -2.77 -11.29
N GLU A 151 -13.19 -2.11 -12.36
CA GLU A 151 -12.44 -1.97 -13.61
C GLU A 151 -11.10 -1.22 -13.40
N VAL A 152 -11.13 -0.13 -12.62
CA VAL A 152 -9.93 0.64 -12.27
C VAL A 152 -8.97 -0.23 -11.46
N MET A 153 -9.47 -0.96 -10.47
CA MET A 153 -8.64 -1.84 -9.64
C MET A 153 -8.04 -2.99 -10.45
N GLU A 154 -8.80 -3.62 -11.34
CA GLU A 154 -8.30 -4.70 -12.22
C GLU A 154 -7.11 -4.22 -13.06
N LYS A 155 -7.21 -3.03 -13.66
CA LYS A 155 -6.11 -2.41 -14.40
C LYS A 155 -4.95 -2.04 -13.49
N PHE A 156 -5.21 -1.46 -12.33
CA PHE A 156 -4.16 -1.07 -11.37
C PHE A 156 -3.35 -2.28 -10.88
N MET A 157 -3.98 -3.43 -10.68
CA MET A 157 -3.32 -4.67 -10.23
C MET A 157 -2.23 -5.18 -11.19
N ARG A 158 -2.21 -4.73 -12.46
CA ARG A 158 -1.12 -5.02 -13.40
C ARG A 158 0.24 -4.58 -12.89
N ILE A 159 0.30 -3.62 -11.96
CA ILE A 159 1.55 -3.13 -11.34
C ILE A 159 2.37 -4.28 -10.74
N TYR A 160 1.71 -5.26 -10.12
CA TYR A 160 2.41 -6.40 -9.52
C TYR A 160 3.02 -7.31 -10.56
N LYS A 161 2.41 -7.43 -11.76
CA LYS A 161 2.99 -8.18 -12.88
C LYS A 161 4.25 -7.49 -13.40
N TYR A 162 4.22 -6.17 -13.58
CA TYR A 162 5.41 -5.40 -13.99
C TYR A 162 6.54 -5.55 -12.96
N GLN A 163 6.24 -5.37 -11.68
CA GLN A 163 7.20 -5.51 -10.60
C GLN A 163 7.80 -6.92 -10.52
N ALA A 164 6.99 -7.97 -10.71
CA ALA A 164 7.48 -9.36 -10.71
C ALA A 164 8.46 -9.66 -11.86
N HIS A 165 8.39 -8.91 -12.97
CA HIS A 165 9.33 -9.01 -14.09
C HIS A 165 10.48 -7.99 -14.00
N GLY A 166 10.62 -7.29 -12.88
CA GLY A 166 11.70 -6.31 -12.66
C GLY A 166 11.56 -5.00 -13.44
N TYR A 167 10.37 -4.69 -13.96
CA TYR A 167 10.14 -3.40 -14.62
C TYR A 167 10.05 -2.26 -13.59
N ALA A 168 10.71 -1.15 -13.92
CA ALA A 168 10.61 0.13 -13.23
C ALA A 168 10.27 1.23 -14.23
N PHE A 169 9.68 2.32 -13.75
CA PHE A 169 9.22 3.44 -14.58
C PHE A 169 9.99 4.70 -14.22
N SER A 170 10.30 5.52 -15.22
CA SER A 170 11.06 6.76 -15.02
C SER A 170 10.17 7.89 -14.51
N GLY A 171 8.85 7.79 -14.76
CA GLY A 171 7.88 8.80 -14.35
C GLY A 171 6.52 8.21 -14.00
N VAL A 172 5.72 9.00 -13.27
CA VAL A 172 4.36 8.63 -12.88
C VAL A 172 3.44 8.51 -14.09
N GLU A 173 3.63 9.35 -15.11
CA GLU A 173 2.85 9.28 -16.35
C GLU A 173 3.09 7.96 -17.09
N GLU A 174 4.35 7.57 -17.27
CA GLU A 174 4.72 6.28 -17.88
C GLU A 174 4.16 5.09 -17.09
N LEU A 175 4.23 5.14 -15.76
CA LEU A 175 3.62 4.14 -14.88
C LEU A 175 2.10 4.05 -15.12
N LEU A 176 1.39 5.17 -15.02
CA LEU A 176 -0.07 5.19 -15.17
C LEU A 176 -0.51 4.73 -16.56
N TYR A 177 0.19 5.17 -17.61
CA TYR A 177 -0.04 4.72 -18.98
C TYR A 177 0.19 3.21 -19.13
N SER A 178 1.22 2.65 -18.51
CA SER A 178 1.48 1.20 -18.59
C SER A 178 0.43 0.36 -17.87
N LEU A 179 -0.22 0.91 -16.83
CA LEU A 179 -1.27 0.22 -16.09
C LEU A 179 -2.63 0.30 -16.78
N GLY A 180 -3.04 1.50 -17.19
CA GLY A 180 -4.40 1.78 -17.66
C GLY A 180 -4.47 2.61 -18.94
N GLU A 181 -3.36 2.69 -19.69
CA GLU A 181 -3.24 3.42 -20.96
C GLU A 181 -3.67 4.89 -20.82
N SER A 182 -4.23 5.46 -21.89
CA SER A 182 -4.76 6.83 -21.87
C SER A 182 -5.89 7.03 -20.84
N SER A 183 -6.59 5.96 -20.43
CA SER A 183 -7.67 6.07 -19.46
C SER A 183 -7.17 6.57 -18.10
N PHE A 184 -6.10 5.99 -17.55
CA PHE A 184 -5.55 6.44 -16.26
C PHE A 184 -4.98 7.85 -16.34
N ILE A 185 -4.35 8.23 -17.45
CA ILE A 185 -3.87 9.60 -17.66
C ILE A 185 -5.05 10.58 -17.67
N ASN A 186 -6.10 10.30 -18.45
CA ASN A 186 -7.28 11.15 -18.51
C ASN A 186 -7.99 11.26 -17.15
N MET A 187 -7.99 10.19 -16.36
CA MET A 187 -8.54 10.21 -14.99
C MET A 187 -7.75 11.11 -14.03
N THR A 188 -6.49 11.48 -14.33
CA THR A 188 -5.77 12.50 -13.54
C THR A 188 -6.21 13.92 -13.85
N GLN A 189 -6.82 14.14 -15.02
CA GLN A 189 -7.18 15.46 -15.55
C GLN A 189 -8.66 15.79 -15.40
N ARG A 190 -9.50 14.78 -15.10
CA ARG A 190 -10.94 14.94 -14.88
C ARG A 190 -11.27 14.70 -13.42
N SER A 191 -12.32 15.36 -12.95
CA SER A 191 -12.84 15.11 -11.61
C SER A 191 -13.50 13.73 -11.49
N VAL A 192 -13.56 13.20 -10.27
CA VAL A 192 -14.30 11.96 -9.99
C VAL A 192 -15.79 12.13 -10.30
N ALA A 193 -16.36 13.31 -10.03
CA ALA A 193 -17.76 13.61 -10.35
C ALA A 193 -18.03 13.48 -11.86
N GLU A 194 -17.22 14.13 -12.71
CA GLU A 194 -17.37 14.05 -14.17
C GLU A 194 -17.24 12.62 -14.69
N SER A 195 -16.28 11.87 -14.15
CA SER A 195 -16.04 10.48 -14.56
C SER A 195 -17.20 9.56 -14.17
N LEU A 196 -17.77 9.76 -12.97
CA LEU A 196 -18.92 9.01 -12.48
C LEU A 196 -20.20 9.33 -13.26
N LEU A 197 -20.43 10.62 -13.58
CA LEU A 197 -21.54 11.02 -14.45
C LEU A 197 -21.44 10.37 -15.84
N GLN A 198 -20.24 10.28 -16.42
CA GLN A 198 -20.02 9.65 -17.72
C GLN A 198 -20.36 8.16 -17.75
N VAL A 199 -20.15 7.44 -16.65
CA VAL A 199 -20.55 6.03 -16.51
C VAL A 199 -21.99 5.86 -15.99
N GLY A 200 -22.74 6.97 -15.90
CA GLY A 200 -24.17 6.99 -15.58
C GLY A 200 -24.49 6.96 -14.09
N VAL A 201 -23.55 7.25 -13.20
CA VAL A 201 -23.87 7.49 -11.79
C VAL A 201 -24.61 8.82 -11.69
N THR A 202 -25.71 8.86 -10.95
CA THR A 202 -26.54 10.07 -10.83
C THR A 202 -25.87 11.13 -9.97
N GLN A 203 -26.11 12.42 -10.27
CA GLN A 203 -25.61 13.55 -9.48
C GLN A 203 -25.98 13.41 -7.99
N ARG A 204 -27.23 13.02 -7.71
CA ARG A 204 -27.72 12.77 -6.34
C ARG A 204 -26.85 11.75 -5.59
N PHE A 205 -26.52 10.63 -6.22
CA PHE A 205 -25.66 9.62 -5.60
C PHE A 205 -24.23 10.13 -5.37
N ILE A 206 -23.74 11.00 -6.25
CA ILE A 206 -22.42 11.64 -6.08
C ILE A 206 -22.43 12.60 -4.89
N ASP A 207 -23.47 13.41 -4.75
CA ASP A 207 -23.57 14.40 -3.68
C ASP A 207 -23.79 13.74 -2.31
N ASP A 208 -24.67 12.74 -2.25
CA ASP A 208 -25.05 12.10 -0.99
C ASP A 208 -24.02 11.06 -0.54
N ILE A 209 -23.59 10.16 -1.43
CA ILE A 209 -22.77 8.99 -1.07
C ILE A 209 -21.29 9.22 -1.35
N VAL A 210 -20.96 9.53 -2.61
CA VAL A 210 -19.55 9.64 -3.03
C VAL A 210 -18.85 10.76 -2.28
N SER A 211 -19.48 11.92 -2.17
CA SER A 211 -18.90 13.06 -1.46
C SER A 211 -18.73 12.79 0.04
N ALA A 212 -19.64 12.04 0.67
CA ALA A 212 -19.49 11.62 2.06
C ALA A 212 -18.25 10.74 2.25
N VAL A 213 -18.07 9.74 1.38
CA VAL A 213 -16.90 8.84 1.41
C VAL A 213 -15.59 9.61 1.20
N LEU A 214 -15.52 10.47 0.18
CA LEU A 214 -14.29 11.22 -0.13
C LEU A 214 -13.91 12.20 0.99
N ARG A 215 -14.90 12.87 1.59
CA ARG A 215 -14.68 13.75 2.74
C ARG A 215 -14.22 12.98 3.97
N SER A 216 -14.83 11.83 4.25
CA SER A 216 -14.43 10.99 5.38
C SER A 216 -13.02 10.44 5.24
N SER A 217 -12.59 10.09 4.02
CA SER A 217 -11.30 9.43 3.79
C SER A 217 -10.15 10.41 3.54
N TYR A 218 -10.40 11.52 2.85
CA TYR A 218 -9.35 12.44 2.39
C TYR A 218 -9.64 13.92 2.67
N GLY A 219 -10.80 14.26 3.23
CA GLY A 219 -11.22 15.66 3.39
C GLY A 219 -11.41 16.39 2.05
N GLN A 220 -11.59 15.65 0.96
CA GLN A 220 -11.70 16.18 -0.40
C GLN A 220 -13.15 16.13 -0.90
N SER A 221 -13.48 17.01 -1.84
CA SER A 221 -14.76 16.97 -2.54
C SER A 221 -14.65 16.16 -3.84
N ALA A 222 -15.79 15.91 -4.48
CA ALA A 222 -15.87 15.15 -5.73
C ALA A 222 -15.19 15.84 -6.95
N VAL A 223 -14.63 17.04 -6.77
CA VAL A 223 -13.80 17.71 -7.81
C VAL A 223 -12.38 17.14 -7.89
N MET A 224 -11.97 16.32 -6.92
CA MET A 224 -10.62 15.71 -6.94
C MET A 224 -10.41 14.82 -8.18
N PRO A 225 -9.16 14.63 -8.64
CA PRO A 225 -8.88 13.80 -9.80
C PRO A 225 -9.49 12.40 -9.70
N ALA A 226 -10.12 11.94 -10.77
CA ALA A 226 -10.88 10.70 -10.81
C ALA A 226 -10.05 9.47 -10.44
N PHE A 227 -8.75 9.45 -10.81
CA PHE A 227 -7.86 8.35 -10.44
C PHE A 227 -7.69 8.25 -8.92
N ALA A 228 -7.39 9.37 -8.26
CA ALA A 228 -7.26 9.42 -6.80
C ALA A 228 -8.61 9.13 -6.11
N GLY A 229 -9.71 9.64 -6.68
CA GLY A 229 -11.06 9.35 -6.21
C GLY A 229 -11.43 7.86 -6.34
N ALA A 230 -11.06 7.19 -7.42
CA ALA A 230 -11.27 5.75 -7.60
C ALA A 230 -10.52 4.94 -6.54
N MET A 231 -9.24 5.25 -6.28
CA MET A 231 -8.46 4.60 -5.24
C MET A 231 -9.04 4.86 -3.84
N ALA A 232 -9.60 6.04 -3.60
CA ALA A 232 -10.30 6.37 -2.36
C ALA A 232 -11.60 5.57 -2.18
N LEU A 233 -12.39 5.46 -3.25
CA LEU A 233 -13.67 4.73 -3.26
C LEU A 233 -13.45 3.21 -3.15
N ALA A 234 -12.38 2.68 -3.75
CA ALA A 234 -11.92 1.31 -3.52
C ALA A 234 -11.57 1.06 -2.05
N GLY A 235 -11.09 2.08 -1.33
CA GLY A 235 -10.82 2.01 0.10
C GLY A 235 -12.07 2.07 0.99
N ALA A 236 -13.24 2.33 0.43
CA ALA A 236 -14.53 2.33 1.15
C ALA A 236 -15.41 1.13 0.78
N GLN A 237 -14.96 0.31 -0.17
CA GLN A 237 -15.62 -0.89 -0.66
C GLN A 237 -14.67 -2.08 -0.45
N GLY A 238 -15.21 -3.29 -0.33
CA GLY A 238 -14.39 -4.49 -0.16
C GLY A 238 -13.86 -4.72 1.27
N ILE A 239 -12.93 -5.68 1.38
CA ILE A 239 -12.43 -6.16 2.68
C ILE A 239 -11.26 -5.28 3.11
N LEU A 240 -11.51 -4.45 4.13
CA LEU A 240 -10.52 -3.61 4.77
C LEU A 240 -9.92 -4.30 5.98
N TRP A 241 -8.68 -4.00 6.31
CA TRP A 241 -8.04 -4.54 7.50
C TRP A 241 -7.02 -3.54 8.06
N SER A 242 -6.63 -3.73 9.32
CA SER A 242 -5.59 -2.96 9.99
C SER A 242 -4.74 -3.88 10.85
N VAL A 243 -3.55 -3.43 11.24
CA VAL A 243 -2.64 -4.22 12.08
C VAL A 243 -3.00 -4.04 13.55
N GLU A 244 -3.08 -5.14 14.29
CA GLU A 244 -3.25 -5.13 15.74
C GLU A 244 -2.05 -4.41 16.40
N GLY A 245 -2.32 -3.40 17.24
CA GLY A 245 -1.28 -2.55 17.84
C GLY A 245 -0.79 -1.41 16.94
N GLY A 246 -1.22 -1.37 15.68
CA GLY A 246 -1.10 -0.25 14.77
C GLY A 246 -0.24 -0.49 13.53
N ASN A 247 -0.59 0.16 12.44
CA ASN A 247 0.01 0.00 11.12
C ASN A 247 1.49 0.41 11.08
N LYS A 248 1.91 1.29 11.99
CA LYS A 248 3.31 1.69 12.18
C LYS A 248 4.25 0.52 12.53
N LEU A 249 3.69 -0.57 13.09
CA LEU A 249 4.45 -1.77 13.43
C LEU A 249 5.06 -2.44 12.19
N VAL A 250 4.44 -2.27 11.02
CA VAL A 250 5.02 -2.77 9.76
C VAL A 250 6.35 -2.08 9.47
N CYS A 251 6.42 -0.76 9.59
CA CYS A 251 7.65 0.00 9.32
C CYS A 251 8.77 -0.38 10.28
N SER A 252 8.47 -0.37 11.58
CA SER A 252 9.47 -0.74 12.60
C SER A 252 9.87 -2.21 12.53
N GLY A 253 8.96 -3.11 12.15
CA GLY A 253 9.24 -4.52 11.91
C GLY A 253 10.20 -4.74 10.75
N LEU A 254 9.95 -4.10 9.59
CA LEU A 254 10.81 -4.21 8.40
C LEU A 254 12.23 -3.70 8.68
N LEU A 255 12.37 -2.56 9.38
CA LEU A 255 13.68 -2.01 9.73
C LEU A 255 14.44 -2.90 10.72
N LYS A 256 13.74 -3.50 11.69
CA LYS A 256 14.35 -4.47 12.63
C LYS A 256 14.79 -5.75 11.94
N LEU A 257 13.94 -6.30 11.08
CA LEU A 257 14.23 -7.50 10.30
C LEU A 257 15.47 -7.30 9.43
N THR A 258 15.60 -6.12 8.83
CA THR A 258 16.72 -5.77 7.97
C THR A 258 17.99 -5.39 8.72
N LYS A 259 17.92 -5.28 10.07
CA LYS A 259 19.01 -4.76 10.91
C LYS A 259 19.52 -3.40 10.41
N ALA A 260 18.61 -2.59 9.86
CA ALA A 260 18.93 -1.28 9.36
C ALA A 260 19.38 -0.37 10.51
N ASN A 261 20.38 0.47 10.25
CA ASN A 261 20.87 1.44 11.21
C ASN A 261 20.02 2.70 11.12
N VAL A 262 19.07 2.86 12.02
CA VAL A 262 18.18 4.03 12.04
C VAL A 262 18.88 5.19 12.74
N ILE A 263 19.24 6.21 11.98
CA ILE A 263 19.90 7.42 12.45
C ILE A 263 18.84 8.51 12.58
N HIS A 264 18.62 8.98 13.81
CA HIS A 264 17.68 10.06 14.06
C HIS A 264 18.29 11.42 13.71
N ALA A 265 18.11 11.82 12.45
CA ALA A 265 18.66 13.06 11.92
C ALA A 265 17.78 13.64 10.80
N THR A 266 17.85 14.96 10.65
CA THR A 266 17.23 15.67 9.52
C THR A 266 18.25 15.82 8.40
N VAL A 267 17.97 15.21 7.25
CA VAL A 267 18.78 15.41 6.05
C VAL A 267 18.46 16.78 5.46
N THR A 268 19.48 17.63 5.33
CA THR A 268 19.36 19.01 4.81
C THR A 268 19.75 19.14 3.35
N SER A 269 20.59 18.24 2.82
CA SER A 269 21.05 18.27 1.44
C SER A 269 21.46 16.87 0.96
N VAL A 270 21.18 16.57 -0.31
CA VAL A 270 21.69 15.39 -1.02
C VAL A 270 22.32 15.90 -2.30
N ALA A 271 23.56 15.49 -2.57
CA ALA A 271 24.28 15.86 -3.77
C ALA A 271 24.85 14.60 -4.42
N LEU A 272 24.74 14.52 -5.75
CA LEU A 272 25.52 13.55 -6.51
C LEU A 272 26.96 14.07 -6.56
N PRO A 273 27.97 13.23 -6.31
CA PRO A 273 29.35 13.61 -6.59
C PRO A 273 29.44 14.05 -8.05
N ALA A 274 30.07 15.19 -8.33
CA ALA A 274 30.38 15.55 -9.70
C ALA A 274 31.26 14.44 -10.30
N ASP A 275 30.90 13.95 -11.48
CA ASP A 275 31.65 12.92 -12.19
C ASP A 275 33.14 13.34 -12.25
N ARG A 276 34.01 12.48 -11.71
CA ARG A 276 35.48 12.61 -11.85
C ARG A 276 35.94 11.88 -13.10
#